data_AF-A0A062U5E8-F1
#
_entry.id   AF-A0A062U5E8-F1
#
_cell.length_a   1.000
_cell.length_b   1.000
_cell.length_c   1.000
_cell.angle_alpha   90.00
_cell.angle_beta   90.00
_cell.angle_gamma   90.00
#
_symmetry.space_group_name_H-M   'P 1'
#
loop_
_entity.id
_entity.type
_entity.pdbx_description
1 polymer ?
#
loop_
_entity_poly.entity_id
_entity_poly.type
_entity_poly.pdbx_seq_one_letter_code
_entity_poly.pdbx_strand_id
1 'polypeptide(L)'
;MSAPICTQKKTTFQKGHFMSTFDDRERAEEARYALDQETQFKVMARRNKLLGIWAADLMGLSGADAEAYAKSVVLADLEEAGDEDVFRKVRKDFDEAGIDRTDARIREQMAQLLPIAREQILKDK
;
A
#
# COMPACT_ATOMS: atom_id res chain seq x y z
N MET A 1 33.94 22.88 -70.32
CA MET A 1 34.52 23.19 -69.00
C MET A 1 33.46 23.00 -67.94
N SER A 2 33.75 22.11 -66.99
CA SER A 2 33.24 22.02 -65.61
C SER A 2 31.74 21.84 -65.33
N ALA A 3 31.35 20.56 -65.29
CA ALA A 3 30.86 19.77 -64.15
C ALA A 3 29.70 20.25 -63.23
N PRO A 4 28.89 19.29 -62.71
CA PRO A 4 27.60 19.51 -62.07
C PRO A 4 27.71 19.57 -60.53
N ILE A 5 26.90 20.40 -59.88
CA ILE A 5 26.83 20.44 -58.41
C ILE A 5 25.60 19.64 -57.94
N CYS A 6 25.91 18.38 -57.64
CA CYS A 6 25.58 17.68 -56.40
C CYS A 6 24.24 18.01 -55.70
N THR A 7 23.29 17.09 -55.90
CA THR A 7 22.27 16.63 -54.94
C THR A 7 22.62 16.87 -53.46
N GLN A 8 21.74 17.58 -52.73
CA GLN A 8 21.63 17.40 -51.28
C GLN A 8 20.31 16.72 -50.95
N LYS A 9 20.43 15.42 -50.69
CA LYS A 9 19.39 14.58 -50.11
C LYS A 9 19.27 14.91 -48.61
N LYS A 10 18.01 15.07 -48.17
CA LYS A 10 17.43 14.75 -46.85
C LYS A 10 18.43 14.45 -45.73
N THR A 11 18.43 15.26 -44.67
CA THR A 11 18.63 14.73 -43.32
C THR A 11 17.87 15.59 -42.32
N THR A 12 16.67 15.15 -41.97
CA THR A 12 16.04 15.51 -40.69
C THR A 12 16.99 15.06 -39.59
N PHE A 13 17.69 16.01 -38.97
CA PHE A 13 18.46 15.78 -37.76
C PHE A 13 17.45 15.43 -36.66
N GLN A 14 17.20 14.13 -36.46
CA GLN A 14 16.58 13.66 -35.23
C GLN A 14 17.55 14.04 -34.12
N LYS A 15 17.19 15.09 -33.37
CA LYS A 15 17.73 15.34 -32.04
C LYS A 15 17.52 14.04 -31.26
N GLY A 16 18.57 13.22 -31.19
CA GLY A 16 18.65 12.16 -30.20
C GLY A 16 18.44 12.83 -28.86
N HIS A 17 17.30 12.54 -28.25
CA HIS A 17 17.05 12.88 -26.87
C HIS A 17 18.15 12.13 -26.10
N PHE A 18 19.22 12.84 -25.74
CA PHE A 18 20.14 12.41 -24.69
C PHE A 18 19.32 12.52 -23.39
N MET A 19 18.35 11.63 -23.22
CA MET A 19 17.84 11.35 -21.89
C MET A 19 19.06 10.81 -21.17
N SER A 20 19.57 11.62 -20.24
CA SER A 20 20.72 11.27 -19.44
C SER A 20 20.39 9.94 -18.79
N THR A 21 21.28 8.95 -18.88
CA THR A 21 21.12 7.65 -18.21
C THR A 21 20.85 7.79 -16.71
N PHE A 22 21.17 8.94 -16.11
CA PHE A 22 20.82 9.30 -14.75
C PHE A 22 19.34 9.73 -14.60
N ASP A 23 18.78 10.50 -15.55
CA ASP A 23 17.37 10.97 -15.55
C ASP A 23 16.40 9.78 -15.80
N ASP A 24 16.78 8.84 -16.68
CA ASP A 24 16.01 7.60 -16.89
C ASP A 24 16.00 6.69 -15.65
N ARG A 25 17.10 6.67 -14.89
CA ARG A 25 17.18 5.93 -13.61
C ARG A 25 16.37 6.62 -12.52
N GLU A 26 16.45 7.94 -12.41
CA GLU A 26 15.66 8.73 -11.46
C GLU A 26 14.16 8.50 -11.67
N ARG A 27 13.67 8.59 -12.90
CA ARG A 27 12.25 8.29 -13.22
C ARG A 27 11.88 6.83 -12.96
N ALA A 28 12.80 5.89 -13.20
CA ALA A 28 12.55 4.48 -12.91
C ALA A 28 12.44 4.24 -11.40
N GLU A 29 13.29 4.87 -10.59
CA GLU A 29 13.24 4.79 -9.13
C GLU A 29 11.99 5.47 -8.56
N GLU A 30 11.60 6.64 -9.07
CA GLU A 30 10.36 7.32 -8.68
C GLU A 30 9.12 6.49 -9.04
N ALA A 31 9.08 5.91 -10.24
CA ALA A 31 7.98 5.04 -10.65
C ALA A 31 7.91 3.76 -9.81
N ARG A 32 9.06 3.19 -9.43
CA ARG A 32 9.13 2.05 -8.52
C ARG A 32 8.65 2.42 -7.12
N TYR A 33 9.10 3.54 -6.60
CA TYR A 33 8.70 4.04 -5.31
C TYR A 33 7.19 4.31 -5.26
N ALA A 34 6.62 4.97 -6.27
CA ALA A 34 5.19 5.23 -6.35
C ALA A 34 4.37 3.92 -6.36
N LEU A 35 4.80 2.93 -7.14
CA LEU A 35 4.15 1.62 -7.19
C LEU A 35 4.26 0.85 -5.86
N ASP A 36 5.43 0.91 -5.23
CA ASP A 36 5.66 0.27 -3.94
C ASP A 36 4.83 0.93 -2.84
N GLN A 37 4.75 2.25 -2.81
CA GLN A 37 3.88 2.98 -1.86
C GLN A 37 2.40 2.64 -2.08
N GLU A 38 1.92 2.60 -3.33
CA GLU A 38 0.54 2.21 -3.63
C GLU A 38 0.26 0.77 -3.16
N THR A 39 1.20 -0.14 -3.42
CA THR A 39 1.08 -1.55 -3.01
C THR A 39 1.09 -1.67 -1.49
N GLN A 40 2.00 -0.98 -0.80
CA GLN A 40 2.05 -0.99 0.67
C GLN A 40 0.76 -0.41 1.26
N PHE A 41 0.22 0.67 0.71
CA PHE A 41 -1.05 1.25 1.16
C PHE A 41 -2.20 0.23 1.05
N LYS A 42 -2.32 -0.46 -0.09
CA LYS A 42 -3.31 -1.53 -0.28
C LYS A 42 -3.12 -2.67 0.73
N VAL A 43 -1.87 -3.04 1.01
CA VAL A 43 -1.53 -4.08 1.99
C VAL A 43 -1.89 -3.64 3.42
N MET A 44 -1.58 -2.41 3.82
CA MET A 44 -1.91 -1.87 5.14
C MET A 44 -3.42 -1.81 5.35
N ALA A 45 -4.16 -1.28 4.38
CA ALA A 45 -5.62 -1.26 4.42
C ALA A 45 -6.21 -2.67 4.55
N ARG A 46 -5.63 -3.66 3.86
CA ARG A 46 -6.06 -5.07 3.94
C ARG A 46 -5.73 -5.69 5.30
N ARG A 47 -4.53 -5.46 5.83
CA ARG A 47 -4.12 -5.90 7.18
C ARG A 47 -5.07 -5.34 8.24
N ASN A 48 -5.40 -4.05 8.16
CA ASN A 48 -6.29 -3.37 9.11
C ASN A 48 -7.71 -3.93 9.04
N LYS A 49 -8.21 -4.24 7.84
CA LYS A 49 -9.48 -4.94 7.66
C LYS A 49 -9.49 -6.32 8.33
N LEU A 50 -8.43 -7.12 8.12
CA LEU A 50 -8.32 -8.46 8.73
C LEU A 50 -8.23 -8.38 10.27
N LEU A 51 -7.52 -7.38 10.78
CA LEU A 51 -7.41 -7.14 12.22
C LEU A 51 -8.74 -6.73 12.84
N GLY A 52 -9.51 -5.88 12.15
CA GLY A 52 -10.85 -5.50 12.59
C GLY A 52 -11.81 -6.69 12.60
N ILE A 53 -11.78 -7.57 11.59
CA ILE A 53 -12.58 -8.81 11.60
C ILE A 53 -12.19 -9.71 12.78
N TRP A 54 -10.89 -9.87 13.02
CA TRP A 54 -10.39 -10.65 14.15
C TRP A 54 -10.84 -10.07 15.51
N ALA A 55 -10.76 -8.75 15.69
CA ALA A 55 -11.21 -8.09 16.90
C ALA A 55 -12.74 -8.19 17.06
N ALA A 56 -13.50 -8.05 15.97
CA ALA A 56 -14.95 -8.25 15.96
C ALA A 56 -15.36 -9.67 16.37
N ASP A 57 -14.68 -10.69 15.84
CA ASP A 57 -14.90 -12.10 16.18
C ASP A 57 -14.67 -12.34 17.67
N LEU A 58 -13.62 -11.73 18.24
CA LEU A 58 -13.35 -11.79 19.68
C LEU A 58 -14.43 -11.11 20.52
N MET A 59 -15.01 -10.00 20.03
CA MET A 59 -16.13 -9.29 20.66
C MET A 59 -17.48 -9.98 20.46
N GLY A 60 -17.53 -11.08 19.72
CA GLY A 60 -18.79 -11.78 19.39
C GLY A 60 -19.67 -11.04 18.37
N LEU A 61 -19.10 -10.06 17.65
CA LEU A 61 -19.77 -9.40 16.53
C LEU A 61 -19.67 -10.31 15.30
N SER A 62 -20.77 -10.48 14.58
CA SER A 62 -20.82 -11.37 13.40
C SER A 62 -21.54 -10.74 12.21
N GLY A 63 -21.26 -11.24 11.02
CA GLY A 63 -21.90 -10.78 9.79
C GLY A 63 -21.63 -9.29 9.50
N ALA A 64 -22.71 -8.52 9.38
CA ALA A 64 -22.65 -7.10 9.00
C ALA A 64 -21.95 -6.24 10.07
N ASP A 65 -22.08 -6.57 11.36
CA ASP A 65 -21.48 -5.79 12.43
C ASP A 65 -19.96 -5.96 12.46
N ALA A 66 -19.48 -7.17 12.19
CA ALA A 66 -18.04 -7.43 12.06
C ALA A 66 -17.42 -6.69 10.86
N GLU A 67 -18.13 -6.66 9.73
CA GLU A 67 -17.69 -5.88 8.56
C GLU A 67 -17.72 -4.38 8.80
N ALA A 68 -18.74 -3.87 9.51
CA ALA A 68 -18.84 -2.46 9.87
C ALA A 68 -17.71 -2.04 10.81
N TYR A 69 -17.40 -2.87 11.81
CA TYR A 69 -16.27 -2.66 12.72
C TYR A 69 -14.93 -2.72 11.96
N ALA A 70 -14.74 -3.70 11.07
CA ALA A 70 -13.53 -3.77 10.26
C ALA A 70 -13.33 -2.53 9.38
N LYS A 71 -14.41 -1.98 8.81
CA LYS A 71 -14.36 -0.72 8.05
C LYS A 71 -14.02 0.46 8.92
N SER A 72 -14.59 0.57 10.12
CA SER A 72 -14.29 1.69 11.03
C SER A 72 -12.83 1.69 11.49
N VAL A 73 -12.24 0.52 11.71
CA VAL A 73 -10.80 0.38 12.02
C VAL A 73 -9.93 0.82 10.84
N VAL A 74 -10.30 0.48 9.60
CA VAL A 74 -9.58 0.96 8.40
C VAL A 74 -9.73 2.46 8.23
N LEU A 75 -10.91 3.02 8.48
CA LEU A 75 -11.16 4.47 8.41
C LEU A 75 -10.31 5.24 9.43
N ALA A 76 -10.20 4.74 10.66
CA ALA A 76 -9.39 5.36 11.70
C ALA A 76 -7.90 5.47 11.30
N ASP A 77 -7.36 4.47 10.59
CA ASP A 77 -5.98 4.47 10.07
C ASP A 77 -5.76 5.49 8.92
N LEU A 78 -6.83 5.91 8.23
CA LEU A 78 -6.75 6.92 7.17
C LEU A 78 -6.79 8.36 7.70
N GLU A 79 -7.34 8.57 8.90
CA GLU A 79 -7.46 9.89 9.52
C GLU A 79 -6.16 10.35 10.17
N GLU A 80 -5.37 9.43 10.74
CA GLU A 80 -4.09 9.74 11.37
C GLU A 80 -2.99 8.76 10.94
N ALA A 81 -1.83 9.29 10.57
CA ALA A 81 -0.71 8.48 10.09
C ALA A 81 -0.07 7.71 11.25
N GLY A 82 -0.49 6.46 11.47
CA GLY A 82 0.20 5.56 12.39
C GLY A 82 -0.59 4.30 12.75
N ASP A 83 0.12 3.18 12.83
CA ASP A 83 -0.43 1.90 13.30
C ASP A 83 -0.82 1.90 14.78
N GLU A 84 -0.31 2.88 15.55
CA GLU A 84 -0.54 3.00 16.99
C GLU A 84 -1.98 3.40 17.32
N ASP A 85 -2.68 4.14 16.45
CA ASP A 85 -4.08 4.51 16.69
C ASP A 85 -5.02 3.31 16.50
N VAL A 86 -4.73 2.46 15.51
CA VAL A 86 -5.42 1.18 15.35
C VAL A 86 -5.26 0.31 16.59
N PHE A 87 -4.04 0.22 17.13
CA PHE A 87 -3.78 -0.53 18.35
C PHE A 87 -4.55 0.05 19.55
N ARG A 88 -4.51 1.37 19.77
CA ARG A 88 -5.22 2.03 20.88
C ARG A 88 -6.73 1.84 20.78
N LYS A 89 -7.30 1.95 19.57
CA LYS A 89 -8.71 1.71 19.32
C LYS A 89 -9.11 0.28 19.69
N VAL A 90 -8.41 -0.71 19.14
CA VAL A 90 -8.71 -2.13 19.41
C VAL A 90 -8.51 -2.49 20.87
N ARG A 91 -7.48 -1.94 21.52
CA ARG A 91 -7.26 -2.11 22.95
C ARG A 91 -8.44 -1.58 23.76
N LYS A 92 -8.89 -0.36 23.47
CA LYS A 92 -10.04 0.25 24.14
C LYS A 92 -11.32 -0.56 23.92
N ASP A 93 -11.59 -0.99 22.68
CA ASP A 93 -12.77 -1.78 22.35
C ASP A 93 -12.73 -3.15 23.08
N PHE A 94 -11.56 -3.76 23.25
CA PHE A 94 -11.39 -4.98 24.05
C PHE A 94 -11.60 -4.76 25.55
N ASP A 95 -11.10 -3.65 26.10
CA ASP A 95 -11.35 -3.29 27.50
C ASP A 95 -12.86 -3.04 27.73
N GLU A 96 -13.56 -2.41 26.79
CA GLU A 96 -15.02 -2.21 26.83
C GLU A 96 -15.81 -3.53 26.68
N ALA A 97 -15.31 -4.46 25.87
CA ALA A 97 -15.89 -5.79 25.70
C ALA A 97 -15.52 -6.79 26.82
N GLY A 98 -14.63 -6.41 27.74
CA GLY A 98 -14.17 -7.27 28.84
C GLY A 98 -13.25 -8.42 28.40
N ILE A 99 -12.53 -8.25 27.29
CA ILE A 99 -11.65 -9.25 26.70
C ILE A 99 -10.24 -9.07 27.23
N ASP A 100 -9.78 -9.98 28.10
CA ASP A 100 -8.42 -9.95 28.62
C ASP A 100 -7.43 -10.50 27.58
N ARG A 101 -6.87 -9.58 26.77
CA ARG A 101 -5.77 -9.85 25.86
C ARG A 101 -4.60 -8.95 26.17
N THR A 102 -3.40 -9.53 26.21
CA THR A 102 -2.17 -8.77 26.39
C THR A 102 -1.85 -7.95 25.15
N ASP A 103 -1.28 -6.77 25.35
CA ASP A 103 -0.84 -5.87 24.28
C ASP A 103 0.12 -6.56 23.31
N ALA A 104 0.98 -7.42 23.86
CA ALA A 104 1.88 -8.27 23.09
C ALA A 104 1.12 -9.14 22.09
N ARG A 105 -0.02 -9.70 22.49
CA ARG A 105 -0.80 -10.59 21.61
C ARG A 105 -1.44 -9.85 20.45
N ILE A 106 -1.90 -8.61 20.68
CA ILE A 106 -2.45 -7.75 19.63
C ILE A 106 -1.35 -7.40 18.62
N ARG A 107 -0.16 -7.03 19.09
CA ARG A 107 1.00 -6.72 18.24
C ARG A 107 1.51 -7.94 17.47
N GLU A 108 1.54 -9.11 18.10
CA GLU A 108 1.83 -10.37 17.41
C GLU A 108 0.84 -10.62 16.27
N GLN A 109 -0.46 -10.41 16.54
CA GLN A 109 -1.49 -10.58 15.51
C GLN A 109 -1.32 -9.60 14.35
N MET A 110 -0.99 -8.33 14.62
CA MET A 110 -0.65 -7.35 13.59
C MET A 110 0.51 -7.83 12.71
N ALA A 111 1.56 -8.35 13.33
CA ALA A 111 2.74 -8.87 12.63
C ALA A 111 2.42 -10.13 11.81
N GLN A 112 1.55 -11.01 12.29
CA GLN A 112 1.13 -12.23 11.57
C GLN A 112 0.19 -11.94 10.40
N LEU A 113 -0.69 -10.94 10.52
CA LEU A 113 -1.63 -10.57 9.47
C LEU A 113 -0.96 -9.83 8.31
N LEU A 114 0.19 -9.19 8.55
CA LEU A 114 0.93 -8.43 7.53
C LEU A 114 1.39 -9.30 6.32
N PRO A 115 2.07 -10.44 6.49
CA PRO A 115 2.41 -11.32 5.36
C PRO A 115 1.17 -11.91 4.69
N ILE A 116 0.11 -12.21 5.45
CA ILE A 116 -1.15 -12.72 4.91
C ILE A 116 -1.82 -11.66 4.02
N ALA A 117 -1.87 -10.41 4.47
CA ALA A 117 -2.41 -9.29 3.70
C ALA A 117 -1.61 -9.05 2.41
N ARG A 118 -0.26 -9.14 2.48
CA ARG A 118 0.60 -9.07 1.29
C ARG A 118 0.26 -10.16 0.29
N GLU A 119 0.15 -11.40 0.75
CA GLU A 119 -0.19 -12.52 -0.11
C GLU A 119 -1.58 -12.36 -0.74
N GLN A 120 -2.56 -11.86 0.02
CA GLN A 120 -3.90 -11.58 -0.52
C GLN A 120 -3.86 -10.53 -1.64
N ILE A 121 -3.16 -9.41 -1.45
CA ILE A 121 -3.03 -8.37 -2.48
C ILE A 121 -2.26 -8.87 -3.71
N LEU A 122 -1.29 -9.76 -3.51
CA LEU A 122 -0.56 -10.41 -4.61
C LEU A 122 -1.43 -11.41 -5.39
N LYS A 123 -2.34 -12.11 -4.71
CA LYS A 123 -3.27 -13.07 -5.33
C LYS A 123 -4.47 -12.42 -6.02
N ASP A 124 -4.91 -11.26 -5.52
CA ASP A 124 -6.04 -10.49 -6.08
C ASP A 124 -5.65 -9.67 -7.33
N LYS A 125 -4.47 -9.94 -7.91
CA LYS A 125 -3.82 -9.17 -8.98
C LYS A 125 -4.04 -9.74 -10.37
#